data_AF-A0AA39HVW1-F1
#
_entry.id   AF-A0AA39HVW1-F1
#
_cell.length_a   1.000
_cell.length_b   1.000
_cell.length_c   1.000
_cell.angle_alpha   90.00
_cell.angle_beta   90.00
_cell.angle_gamma   90.00
#
_symmetry.space_group_name_H-M   'P 1'
#
loop_
_entity.id
_entity.type
_entity.pdbx_description
1 polymer ?
#
loop_
_entity_poly.entity_id
_entity_poly.type
_entity_poly.pdbx_seq_one_letter_code
_entity_poly.pdbx_strand_id
1 'polypeptide(L)'
;MTQTPRIALLFFFFFAAIAFAAENEACEKLIECEAQAKAKWESCSVQNSSSELASEHRESSCHNFTAALHEEMHALAEEKASHYAGCLKRLSPNASDFPLKGKKKAKCVSTKKNPLLKKSEPKARRAAAKKEKKNGNNAQKQCFKEVKKLRAKCHQLSKCCPIAKKCRDTSEIDKKIAEKKHALHEAHKECRRERQGKKKNGGHKKKKEGRRPQIEAAEE
;
A
#
# COMPACT_ATOMS: atom_id res chain seq x y z
N MET A 1 -38.19 -50.82 -19.86
CA MET A 1 -38.04 -49.61 -19.03
C MET A 1 -36.56 -49.40 -18.70
N THR A 2 -35.81 -48.70 -19.55
CA THR A 2 -34.39 -48.35 -19.27
C THR A 2 -34.02 -47.10 -20.08
N GLN A 3 -34.24 -45.92 -19.52
CA GLN A 3 -33.80 -44.65 -20.13
C GLN A 3 -33.45 -43.62 -19.03
N THR A 4 -32.37 -43.86 -18.29
CA THR A 4 -31.90 -42.96 -17.22
C THR A 4 -30.39 -42.67 -17.13
N PRO A 5 -29.48 -42.99 -18.09
CA PRO A 5 -28.10 -42.52 -17.99
C PRO A 5 -27.85 -41.13 -18.63
N ARG A 6 -28.65 -40.71 -19.62
CA ARG A 6 -28.39 -39.47 -20.39
C ARG A 6 -28.72 -38.18 -19.66
N ILE A 7 -29.76 -38.19 -18.81
CA ILE A 7 -30.18 -37.01 -18.04
C ILE A 7 -29.17 -36.68 -16.93
N ALA A 8 -28.61 -37.70 -16.27
CA ALA A 8 -27.62 -37.52 -15.21
C ALA A 8 -26.30 -36.89 -15.72
N LEU A 9 -25.87 -37.22 -16.95
CA LEU A 9 -24.69 -36.62 -17.57
C LEU A 9 -24.91 -35.13 -17.89
N LEU A 10 -26.08 -34.76 -18.41
CA LEU A 10 -26.40 -33.36 -18.71
C LEU A 10 -26.45 -32.49 -17.44
N PHE A 11 -27.00 -33.01 -16.34
CA PHE A 11 -26.97 -32.30 -15.05
C PHE A 11 -25.54 -32.12 -14.53
N PHE A 12 -24.66 -33.13 -14.65
CA PHE A 12 -23.27 -33.02 -14.22
C PHE A 12 -22.47 -31.98 -15.02
N PHE A 13 -22.66 -31.90 -16.34
CA PHE A 13 -22.03 -30.88 -17.18
C PHE A 13 -22.52 -29.46 -16.83
N PHE A 14 -23.81 -29.30 -16.51
CA PHE A 14 -24.35 -28.00 -16.09
C PHE A 14 -23.77 -27.52 -14.75
N PHE A 15 -23.64 -28.38 -13.74
CA PHE A 15 -23.08 -27.97 -12.45
C PHE A 15 -21.58 -27.67 -12.51
N ALA A 16 -20.82 -28.37 -13.38
CA ALA A 16 -19.43 -28.05 -13.63
C ALA A 16 -19.29 -26.66 -14.26
N ALA A 17 -20.02 -26.37 -15.35
CA ALA A 17 -19.94 -25.07 -16.03
C ALA A 17 -20.26 -23.87 -15.11
N ILE A 18 -21.25 -24.00 -14.22
CA ILE A 18 -21.62 -22.94 -13.27
C ILE A 18 -20.51 -22.66 -12.25
N ALA A 19 -19.78 -23.69 -11.81
CA ALA A 19 -18.65 -23.51 -10.91
C ALA A 19 -17.46 -22.82 -11.62
N PHE A 20 -17.28 -23.07 -12.92
CA PHE A 20 -16.17 -22.56 -13.72
C PHE A 20 -16.32 -21.07 -14.01
N ALA A 21 -17.53 -20.63 -14.37
CA ALA A 21 -17.83 -19.22 -14.59
C ALA A 21 -17.59 -18.37 -13.32
N ALA A 22 -17.97 -18.90 -12.16
CA ALA A 22 -17.88 -18.19 -10.89
C ALA A 22 -16.43 -18.00 -10.37
N GLU A 23 -15.47 -18.83 -10.79
CA GLU A 23 -14.05 -18.72 -10.41
C GLU A 23 -13.29 -17.73 -11.30
N ASN A 24 -13.56 -17.74 -12.61
CA ASN A 24 -13.03 -16.73 -13.54
C ASN A 24 -13.55 -15.34 -13.19
N GLU A 25 -14.85 -15.21 -12.91
CA GLU A 25 -15.48 -13.95 -12.48
C GLU A 25 -14.84 -13.38 -11.20
N ALA A 26 -14.44 -14.24 -10.26
CA ALA A 26 -13.79 -13.80 -9.02
C ALA A 26 -12.36 -13.25 -9.27
N CYS A 27 -11.63 -13.83 -10.22
CA CYS A 27 -10.31 -13.33 -10.62
C CYS A 27 -10.41 -12.02 -11.42
N GLU A 28 -11.40 -11.87 -12.30
CA GLU A 28 -11.64 -10.61 -13.01
C GLU A 28 -11.99 -9.48 -12.04
N LYS A 29 -12.91 -9.72 -11.10
CA LYS A 29 -13.24 -8.76 -10.03
C LYS A 29 -12.04 -8.39 -9.18
N LEU A 30 -11.12 -9.33 -8.96
CA LEU A 30 -9.86 -9.04 -8.26
C LEU A 30 -8.96 -8.11 -9.08
N ILE A 31 -8.78 -8.38 -10.37
CA ILE A 31 -7.97 -7.55 -11.27
C ILE A 31 -8.53 -6.12 -11.30
N GLU A 32 -9.84 -5.99 -11.45
CA GLU A 32 -10.52 -4.70 -11.44
C GLU A 32 -10.33 -3.98 -10.09
N CYS A 33 -10.48 -4.70 -8.97
CA CYS A 33 -10.29 -4.13 -7.64
C CYS A 33 -8.86 -3.60 -7.43
N GLU A 34 -7.84 -4.36 -7.84
CA GLU A 34 -6.44 -3.93 -7.75
C GLU A 34 -6.18 -2.69 -8.64
N ALA A 35 -6.75 -2.64 -9.83
CA ALA A 35 -6.67 -1.46 -10.70
C ALA A 35 -7.34 -0.22 -10.07
N GLN A 36 -8.55 -0.38 -9.52
CA GLN A 36 -9.24 0.70 -8.79
C GLN A 36 -8.45 1.15 -7.56
N ALA A 37 -7.84 0.22 -6.82
CA ALA A 37 -7.01 0.53 -5.66
C ALA A 37 -5.74 1.30 -6.04
N LYS A 38 -5.12 0.96 -7.18
CA LYS A 38 -3.97 1.68 -7.73
C LYS A 38 -4.36 3.10 -8.17
N ALA A 39 -5.38 3.23 -9.01
CA ALA A 39 -5.84 4.53 -9.49
C ALA A 39 -6.25 5.47 -8.34
N LYS A 40 -6.92 4.93 -7.31
CA LYS A 40 -7.29 5.71 -6.13
C LYS A 40 -6.07 6.12 -5.30
N TRP A 41 -5.07 5.26 -5.17
CA TRP A 41 -3.83 5.59 -4.47
C TRP A 41 -3.05 6.69 -5.20
N GLU A 42 -2.95 6.63 -6.53
CA GLU A 42 -2.33 7.69 -7.35
C GLU A 42 -3.06 9.02 -7.19
N SER A 43 -4.40 9.00 -7.24
CA SER A 43 -5.22 10.20 -7.01
C SER A 43 -5.00 10.81 -5.61
N CYS A 44 -4.91 9.99 -4.56
CA CYS A 44 -4.61 10.48 -3.20
C CYS A 44 -3.17 11.03 -3.08
N SER A 45 -2.23 10.48 -3.87
CA SER A 45 -0.81 10.86 -3.81
C SER A 45 -0.53 12.18 -4.53
N VAL A 46 -1.18 12.43 -5.68
CA VAL A 46 -1.15 13.74 -6.36
C VAL A 46 -1.72 14.86 -5.48
N GLN A 47 -2.72 14.56 -4.64
CA GLN A 47 -3.22 15.51 -3.65
C GLN A 47 -2.25 15.76 -2.47
N ASN A 48 -1.28 14.88 -2.23
CA ASN A 48 -0.28 15.01 -1.16
C ASN A 48 0.83 16.00 -1.52
N SER A 49 1.33 15.94 -2.76
CA SER A 49 2.43 16.81 -3.21
C SER A 49 2.05 18.30 -3.19
N SER A 50 0.76 18.63 -3.29
CA SER A 50 0.27 20.02 -3.11
C SER A 50 0.20 20.47 -1.64
N SER A 51 0.25 19.56 -0.66
CA SER A 51 0.15 19.87 0.78
C SER A 51 1.50 19.83 1.51
N GLU A 52 2.54 19.19 0.96
CA GLU A 52 3.84 19.04 1.64
C GLU A 52 4.67 20.33 1.71
N LEU A 53 4.36 21.34 0.87
CA LEU A 53 4.98 22.67 0.92
C LEU A 53 4.76 23.43 2.24
N ALA A 54 3.91 22.93 3.15
CA ALA A 54 3.57 23.61 4.41
C ALA A 54 4.25 23.04 5.67
N SER A 55 5.03 21.95 5.59
CA SER A 55 5.55 21.24 6.79
C SER A 55 7.08 21.14 6.92
N GLU A 56 7.83 21.92 6.14
CA GLU A 56 9.30 21.82 6.05
C GLU A 56 10.09 22.15 7.34
N HIS A 57 9.47 22.70 8.39
CA HIS A 57 10.24 23.42 9.40
C HIS A 57 10.77 22.63 10.61
N ARG A 58 10.60 21.30 10.72
CA ARG A 58 11.10 20.55 11.91
C ARG A 58 11.87 19.24 11.68
N GLU A 59 11.80 18.60 10.51
CA GLU A 59 12.46 17.29 10.26
C GLU A 59 13.45 17.26 9.09
N SER A 60 13.75 18.41 8.48
CA SER A 60 14.47 18.51 7.19
C SER A 60 15.88 17.92 7.15
N SER A 61 16.63 17.85 8.26
CA SER A 61 18.05 17.47 8.14
C SER A 61 18.32 15.98 7.95
N CYS A 62 17.37 15.09 8.26
CA CYS A 62 17.53 13.66 7.98
C CYS A 62 16.80 13.24 6.71
N HIS A 63 15.88 14.08 6.21
CA HIS A 63 15.06 13.80 5.03
C HIS A 63 15.93 13.56 3.79
N ASN A 64 16.94 14.42 3.57
CA ASN A 64 17.86 14.29 2.44
C ASN A 64 18.71 13.00 2.51
N PHE A 65 18.99 12.51 3.72
CA PHE A 65 19.81 11.31 3.93
C PHE A 65 19.03 10.02 3.62
N THR A 66 17.70 10.03 3.78
CA THR A 66 16.84 8.87 3.57
C THR A 66 15.97 8.96 2.32
N ALA A 67 15.98 10.07 1.59
CA ALA A 67 15.14 10.31 0.41
C ALA A 67 15.32 9.22 -0.65
N ALA A 68 16.56 8.90 -1.03
CA ALA A 68 16.86 7.84 -2.01
C ALA A 68 16.33 6.47 -1.55
N LEU A 69 16.46 6.14 -0.27
CA LEU A 69 15.93 4.89 0.30
C LEU A 69 14.39 4.86 0.28
N HIS A 70 13.73 6.00 0.47
CA HIS A 70 12.28 6.10 0.34
C HIS A 70 11.81 5.90 -1.11
N GLU A 71 12.52 6.47 -2.09
CA GLU A 71 12.23 6.28 -3.52
C GLU A 71 12.45 4.82 -3.94
N GLU A 72 13.55 4.19 -3.54
CA GLU A 72 13.80 2.77 -3.83
C GLU A 72 12.72 1.87 -3.22
N MET A 73 12.30 2.16 -1.98
CA MET A 73 11.20 1.44 -1.32
C MET A 73 9.87 1.61 -2.06
N HIS A 74 9.63 2.81 -2.61
CA HIS A 74 8.46 3.08 -3.43
C HIS A 74 8.51 2.28 -4.74
N ALA A 75 9.63 2.31 -5.44
CA ALA A 75 9.84 1.55 -6.68
C ALA A 75 9.65 0.04 -6.46
N LEU A 76 10.18 -0.53 -5.38
CA LEU A 76 9.97 -1.94 -5.04
C LEU A 76 8.49 -2.27 -4.76
N ALA A 77 7.75 -1.34 -4.16
CA ALA A 77 6.32 -1.52 -3.92
C ALA A 77 5.52 -1.48 -5.24
N GLU A 78 5.90 -0.62 -6.18
CA GLU A 78 5.32 -0.57 -7.53
C GLU A 78 5.66 -1.79 -8.36
N GLU A 79 6.90 -2.27 -8.32
CA GLU A 79 7.36 -3.51 -8.95
C GLU A 79 6.53 -4.68 -8.43
N LYS A 80 6.38 -4.80 -7.10
CA LYS A 80 5.56 -5.83 -6.47
C LYS A 80 4.11 -5.79 -6.96
N ALA A 81 3.51 -4.61 -7.00
CA ALA A 81 2.13 -4.43 -7.45
C ALA A 81 1.98 -4.78 -8.94
N SER A 82 2.94 -4.40 -9.76
CA SER A 82 2.95 -4.65 -11.20
C SER A 82 3.14 -6.13 -11.53
N HIS A 83 4.06 -6.81 -10.82
CA HIS A 83 4.24 -8.26 -10.91
C HIS A 83 2.93 -9.01 -10.59
N TYR A 84 2.28 -8.64 -9.48
CA TYR A 84 1.03 -9.27 -9.07
C TYR A 84 -0.09 -9.05 -10.11
N ALA A 85 -0.31 -7.81 -10.54
CA ALA A 85 -1.34 -7.48 -11.52
C ALA A 85 -1.09 -8.11 -12.89
N GLY A 86 0.16 -8.09 -13.37
CA GLY A 86 0.55 -8.72 -14.63
C GLY A 86 0.37 -10.23 -14.60
N CYS A 87 0.78 -10.89 -13.52
CA CYS A 87 0.56 -12.32 -13.35
C CYS A 87 -0.93 -12.68 -13.33
N LEU A 88 -1.76 -11.92 -12.61
CA LEU A 88 -3.20 -12.15 -12.58
C LEU A 88 -3.82 -12.04 -13.96
N LYS A 89 -3.50 -10.98 -14.73
CA LYS A 89 -4.00 -10.81 -16.10
C LYS A 89 -3.57 -11.92 -17.04
N ARG A 90 -2.34 -12.41 -16.90
CA ARG A 90 -1.82 -13.51 -17.74
C ARG A 90 -2.49 -14.84 -17.44
N LEU A 91 -2.76 -15.12 -16.16
CA LEU A 91 -3.29 -16.43 -15.73
C LEU A 91 -4.81 -16.46 -15.61
N SER A 92 -5.50 -15.31 -15.61
CA SER A 92 -6.96 -15.26 -15.47
C SER A 92 -7.74 -16.01 -16.55
N PRO A 93 -7.33 -16.06 -17.83
CA PRO A 93 -8.04 -16.85 -18.84
C PRO A 93 -8.05 -18.35 -18.51
N ASN A 94 -7.02 -18.82 -17.81
CA ASN A 94 -6.82 -20.22 -17.44
C ASN A 94 -7.14 -20.47 -15.95
N ALA A 95 -7.86 -19.57 -15.28
CA ALA A 95 -8.13 -19.71 -13.85
C ALA A 95 -9.02 -20.94 -13.53
N SER A 96 -9.85 -21.37 -14.48
CA SER A 96 -10.65 -22.61 -14.41
C SER A 96 -9.82 -23.88 -14.31
N ASP A 97 -8.56 -23.88 -14.76
CA ASP A 97 -7.67 -25.04 -14.68
C ASP A 97 -7.17 -25.28 -13.24
N PHE A 98 -7.43 -24.33 -12.33
CA PHE A 98 -6.95 -24.36 -10.96
C PHE A 98 -8.10 -24.35 -9.93
N PRO A 99 -9.11 -25.24 -10.02
CA PRO A 99 -10.32 -25.08 -9.25
C PRO A 99 -10.08 -25.03 -7.74
N LEU A 100 -10.87 -24.21 -7.03
CA LEU A 100 -10.76 -24.08 -5.58
C LEU A 100 -11.20 -25.38 -4.90
N LYS A 101 -10.26 -26.08 -4.27
CA LYS A 101 -10.52 -27.32 -3.52
C LYS A 101 -10.50 -27.12 -2.00
N GLY A 102 -11.31 -27.91 -1.30
CA GLY A 102 -11.33 -28.04 0.17
C GLY A 102 -11.39 -26.72 0.94
N LYS A 103 -10.39 -26.49 1.81
CA LYS A 103 -10.30 -25.31 2.69
C LYS A 103 -10.34 -23.97 1.93
N LYS A 104 -9.88 -23.92 0.67
CA LYS A 104 -9.92 -22.68 -0.14
C LYS A 104 -11.34 -22.33 -0.60
N LYS A 105 -12.12 -23.34 -1.03
CA LYS A 105 -13.53 -23.16 -1.40
C LYS A 105 -14.35 -22.67 -0.21
N ALA A 106 -14.15 -23.28 0.97
CA ALA A 106 -14.80 -22.84 2.21
C ALA A 106 -14.46 -21.39 2.57
N LYS A 107 -13.18 -21.00 2.48
CA LYS A 107 -12.74 -19.61 2.69
C LYS A 107 -13.35 -18.62 1.70
N CYS A 108 -13.51 -19.02 0.43
CA CYS A 108 -14.18 -18.17 -0.55
C CYS A 108 -15.68 -17.99 -0.21
N VAL A 109 -16.38 -19.08 0.13
CA VAL A 109 -17.80 -19.03 0.50
C VAL A 109 -18.03 -18.18 1.76
N SER A 110 -17.19 -18.32 2.80
CA SER A 110 -17.27 -17.48 4.00
C SER A 110 -17.00 -16.00 3.68
N THR A 111 -16.15 -15.74 2.69
CA THR A 111 -15.81 -14.39 2.25
C THR A 111 -16.97 -13.73 1.49
N LYS A 112 -17.69 -14.46 0.63
CA LYS A 112 -18.93 -13.98 -0.02
C LYS A 112 -20.02 -13.59 0.99
N LYS A 113 -20.04 -14.23 2.17
CA LYS A 113 -20.96 -13.88 3.27
C LYS A 113 -20.54 -12.64 4.06
N ASN A 114 -19.32 -12.11 3.85
CA ASN A 114 -18.80 -10.99 4.61
C ASN A 114 -19.50 -9.67 4.21
N PRO A 115 -20.08 -8.92 5.16
CA PRO A 115 -20.76 -7.65 4.89
C PRO A 115 -19.86 -6.57 4.28
N LEU A 116 -18.53 -6.69 4.39
CA LEU A 116 -17.59 -5.79 3.72
C LEU A 116 -17.64 -5.86 2.18
N LEU A 117 -18.07 -7.00 1.62
CA LEU A 117 -18.33 -7.15 0.19
C LEU A 117 -19.75 -6.74 -0.21
N LYS A 118 -20.71 -6.81 0.71
CA LYS A 118 -22.12 -6.41 0.46
C LYS A 118 -22.36 -4.90 0.56
N LYS A 119 -21.51 -4.16 1.25
CA LYS A 119 -21.61 -2.69 1.40
C LYS A 119 -20.92 -1.95 0.24
N SER A 120 -21.34 -2.22 -0.99
CA SER A 120 -21.06 -1.35 -2.14
C SER A 120 -22.12 -0.26 -2.35
N GLU A 121 -23.23 -0.26 -1.60
CA GLU A 121 -24.22 0.81 -1.73
C GLU A 121 -23.78 2.13 -1.05
N PRO A 122 -23.95 3.28 -1.73
CA PRO A 122 -23.53 4.60 -1.26
C PRO A 122 -24.53 5.19 -0.24
N LYS A 123 -24.94 4.45 0.79
CA LYS A 123 -25.97 4.93 1.74
C LYS A 123 -25.46 5.79 2.90
N ALA A 124 -24.15 6.04 3.01
CA ALA A 124 -23.56 6.83 4.10
C ALA A 124 -23.04 8.23 3.69
N ARG A 125 -23.37 8.72 2.49
CA ARG A 125 -22.80 9.98 1.96
C ARG A 125 -23.49 11.27 2.46
N ARG A 126 -24.64 11.19 3.15
CA ARG A 126 -25.40 12.39 3.58
C ARG A 126 -25.09 12.90 4.99
N ALA A 127 -24.49 12.10 5.88
CA ALA A 127 -24.23 12.53 7.26
C ALA A 127 -22.82 13.14 7.48
N ALA A 128 -21.84 12.85 6.61
CA ALA A 128 -20.47 13.34 6.77
C ALA A 128 -20.20 14.69 6.08
N ALA A 129 -21.02 15.07 5.08
CA ALA A 129 -20.81 16.27 4.27
C ALA A 129 -21.09 17.61 5.00
N LYS A 130 -21.65 17.59 6.23
CA LYS A 130 -21.98 18.82 6.99
C LYS A 130 -20.87 19.34 7.92
N LYS A 131 -19.70 18.68 8.02
CA LYS A 131 -18.57 19.16 8.84
C LYS A 131 -17.23 19.28 8.06
N GLU A 132 -17.26 19.30 6.74
CA GLU A 132 -16.06 19.32 5.87
C GLU A 132 -15.61 20.73 5.44
N LYS A 133 -15.72 21.74 6.31
CA LYS A 133 -15.21 23.10 6.01
C LYS A 133 -13.97 23.53 6.79
N LYS A 134 -13.23 22.58 7.38
CA LYS A 134 -11.94 22.87 8.04
C LYS A 134 -11.04 21.64 8.02
N ASN A 135 -9.83 21.79 7.47
CA ASN A 135 -8.69 20.85 7.41
C ASN A 135 -8.61 19.94 6.17
N GLY A 136 -7.95 20.40 5.11
CA GLY A 136 -7.54 19.57 3.96
C GLY A 136 -6.70 18.34 4.35
N ASN A 137 -5.96 18.40 5.46
CA ASN A 137 -5.21 17.27 6.02
C ASN A 137 -6.13 16.12 6.49
N ASN A 138 -7.38 16.41 6.88
CA ASN A 138 -8.35 15.37 7.30
C ASN A 138 -9.00 14.66 6.09
N ALA A 139 -9.28 15.42 5.02
CA ALA A 139 -9.78 14.86 3.75
C ALA A 139 -8.76 13.92 3.09
N GLN A 140 -7.48 14.29 3.15
CA GLN A 140 -6.40 13.46 2.63
C GLN A 140 -6.19 12.16 3.42
N LYS A 141 -6.18 12.24 4.76
CA LYS A 141 -6.16 11.05 5.63
C LYS A 141 -7.37 10.15 5.36
N GLN A 142 -8.51 10.74 5.04
CA GLN A 142 -9.69 10.00 4.64
C GLN A 142 -9.51 9.30 3.28
N CYS A 143 -8.87 9.95 2.30
CA CYS A 143 -8.52 9.35 1.00
C CYS A 143 -7.69 8.07 1.17
N PHE A 144 -6.59 8.12 1.92
CA PHE A 144 -5.76 6.93 2.17
C PHE A 144 -6.46 5.86 3.01
N LYS A 145 -7.36 6.24 3.93
CA LYS A 145 -8.23 5.28 4.64
C LYS A 145 -9.14 4.53 3.66
N GLU A 146 -9.66 5.20 2.65
CA GLU A 146 -10.47 4.56 1.61
C GLU A 146 -9.66 3.63 0.71
N VAL A 147 -8.43 4.02 0.33
CA VAL A 147 -7.50 3.11 -0.36
C VAL A 147 -7.24 1.86 0.48
N LYS A 148 -7.00 2.00 1.78
CA LYS A 148 -6.79 0.85 2.69
C LYS A 148 -8.01 -0.06 2.74
N LYS A 149 -9.22 0.50 2.79
CA LYS A 149 -10.48 -0.27 2.74
C LYS A 149 -10.62 -1.00 1.39
N LEU A 150 -10.28 -0.34 0.29
CA LEU A 150 -10.35 -0.93 -1.04
C LEU A 150 -9.36 -2.10 -1.19
N ARG A 151 -8.09 -1.93 -0.78
CA ARG A 151 -7.10 -3.02 -0.72
C ARG A 151 -7.56 -4.19 0.16
N ALA A 152 -8.23 -3.91 1.28
CA ALA A 152 -8.81 -4.96 2.11
C ALA A 152 -9.91 -5.74 1.39
N LYS A 153 -10.75 -5.08 0.57
CA LYS A 153 -11.73 -5.76 -0.29
C LYS A 153 -11.04 -6.61 -1.37
N CYS A 154 -10.01 -6.08 -2.04
CA CYS A 154 -9.25 -6.85 -3.04
C CYS A 154 -8.60 -8.08 -2.40
N HIS A 155 -8.08 -7.95 -1.16
CA HIS A 155 -7.57 -9.10 -0.42
C HIS A 155 -8.63 -10.17 -0.15
N GLN A 156 -9.88 -9.78 0.13
CA GLN A 156 -10.97 -10.74 0.28
C GLN A 156 -11.27 -11.45 -1.05
N LEU A 157 -11.34 -10.71 -2.16
CA LEU A 157 -11.51 -11.29 -3.50
C LEU A 157 -10.37 -12.25 -3.87
N SER A 158 -9.14 -11.95 -3.45
CA SER A 158 -7.96 -12.81 -3.69
C SER A 158 -8.09 -14.21 -3.08
N LYS A 159 -8.94 -14.41 -2.07
CA LYS A 159 -9.20 -15.73 -1.49
C LYS A 159 -10.10 -16.60 -2.36
N CYS A 160 -10.87 -15.97 -3.24
CA CYS A 160 -11.76 -16.61 -4.20
C CYS A 160 -11.12 -16.77 -5.59
N CYS A 161 -9.97 -16.15 -5.84
CA CYS A 161 -9.26 -16.32 -7.10
C CYS A 161 -8.21 -17.43 -6.95
N PRO A 162 -8.35 -18.57 -7.65
CA PRO A 162 -7.46 -19.72 -7.48
C PRO A 162 -5.99 -19.45 -7.81
N ILE A 163 -5.75 -18.61 -8.83
CA ILE A 163 -4.42 -18.22 -9.31
C ILE A 163 -3.75 -17.16 -8.43
N ALA A 164 -4.51 -16.46 -7.58
CA ALA A 164 -3.98 -15.34 -6.79
C ALA A 164 -2.82 -15.76 -5.89
N LYS A 165 -2.85 -16.97 -5.31
CA LYS A 165 -1.72 -17.46 -4.49
C LYS A 165 -0.43 -17.60 -5.30
N LYS A 166 -0.51 -18.08 -6.56
CA LYS A 166 0.65 -18.24 -7.43
C LYS A 166 1.25 -16.88 -7.80
N CYS A 167 0.40 -15.91 -8.09
CA CYS A 167 0.85 -14.56 -8.46
C CYS A 167 1.39 -13.74 -7.27
N ARG A 168 1.03 -14.12 -6.04
CA ARG A 168 1.41 -13.39 -4.84
C ARG A 168 2.77 -13.78 -4.30
N ASP A 169 3.36 -14.86 -4.81
CA ASP A 169 4.75 -15.18 -4.51
C ASP A 169 5.63 -14.10 -5.10
N THR A 170 6.17 -13.28 -4.20
CA THR A 170 7.03 -12.12 -4.48
C THR A 170 8.20 -12.15 -3.49
N SER A 171 8.59 -13.35 -3.07
CA SER A 171 9.55 -13.60 -2.00
C SER A 171 10.89 -12.86 -2.20
N GLU A 172 11.37 -12.75 -3.44
CA GLU A 172 12.56 -11.95 -3.76
C GLU A 172 12.36 -10.45 -3.55
N ILE A 173 11.24 -9.90 -4.03
CA ILE A 173 10.90 -8.48 -3.83
C ILE A 173 10.68 -8.20 -2.33
N ASP A 174 10.08 -9.14 -1.60
CA ASP A 174 9.87 -9.04 -0.16
C ASP A 174 11.19 -9.02 0.63
N LYS A 175 12.19 -9.79 0.21
CA LYS A 175 13.55 -9.74 0.77
C LYS A 175 14.18 -8.37 0.54
N LYS A 176 14.15 -7.86 -0.71
CA LYS A 176 14.67 -6.52 -1.04
C LYS A 176 13.98 -5.41 -0.21
N ILE A 177 12.65 -5.50 -0.05
CA ILE A 177 11.89 -4.57 0.79
C ILE A 177 12.33 -4.67 2.26
N ALA A 178 12.56 -5.86 2.79
CA ALA A 178 13.02 -6.05 4.17
C ALA A 178 14.42 -5.46 4.40
N GLU A 179 15.34 -5.70 3.46
CA GLU A 179 16.70 -5.14 3.48
C GLU A 179 16.68 -3.61 3.44
N LYS A 180 15.91 -3.02 2.53
CA LYS A 180 15.79 -1.57 2.41
C LYS A 180 15.10 -0.93 3.62
N LYS A 181 14.13 -1.60 4.25
CA LYS A 181 13.58 -1.16 5.55
C LYS A 181 14.62 -1.17 6.66
N HIS A 182 15.47 -2.19 6.70
CA HIS A 182 16.56 -2.25 7.67
C HIS A 182 17.57 -1.12 7.43
N ALA A 183 17.97 -0.88 6.17
CA ALA A 183 18.85 0.22 5.81
C ALA A 183 18.26 1.58 6.20
N LEU A 184 16.96 1.79 5.97
CA LEU A 184 16.26 3.02 6.35
C LEU A 184 16.20 3.20 7.88
N HIS A 185 16.02 2.11 8.63
CA HIS A 185 16.08 2.14 10.09
C HIS A 185 17.47 2.56 10.60
N GLU A 186 18.53 1.97 10.07
CA GLU A 186 19.90 2.31 10.48
C GLU A 186 20.29 3.73 10.03
N ALA A 187 19.89 4.17 8.83
CA ALA A 187 20.10 5.54 8.36
C ALA A 187 19.44 6.59 9.28
N HIS A 188 18.21 6.32 9.74
CA HIS A 188 17.56 7.19 10.74
C HIS A 188 18.24 7.18 12.10
N LYS A 189 18.86 6.06 12.49
CA LYS A 189 19.60 5.93 13.75
C LYS A 189 20.93 6.68 13.68
N GLU A 190 21.63 6.60 12.56
CA GLU A 190 22.86 7.33 12.28
C GLU A 190 22.63 8.84 12.26
N CYS A 191 21.64 9.32 11.50
CA CYS A 191 21.31 10.75 11.49
C CYS A 191 20.93 11.27 12.89
N ARG A 192 20.25 10.45 13.70
CA ARG A 192 19.97 10.78 15.11
C ARG A 192 21.23 10.85 15.97
N ARG A 193 22.19 9.94 15.78
CA ARG A 193 23.48 9.95 16.49
C ARG A 193 24.31 11.18 16.13
N GLU A 194 24.42 11.53 14.84
CA GLU A 194 25.15 12.73 14.39
C GLU A 194 24.56 14.02 15.00
N ARG A 195 23.23 14.12 15.06
CA ARG A 195 22.54 15.24 15.72
C ARG A 195 22.86 15.34 17.21
N GLN A 196 22.94 14.20 17.91
CA GLN A 196 23.29 14.18 19.34
C GLN A 196 24.78 14.49 19.57
N GLY A 197 25.68 14.03 18.71
CA GLY A 197 27.11 14.34 18.76
C GLY A 197 27.39 15.83 18.53
N LYS A 198 26.73 16.45 17.55
CA LYS A 198 26.84 17.90 17.27
C LYS A 198 26.35 18.76 18.45
N LYS A 199 25.32 18.34 19.18
CA LYS A 199 24.85 19.04 20.40
C LYS A 199 25.85 18.99 21.56
N LYS A 200 26.58 17.89 21.73
CA LYS A 200 27.58 17.76 22.82
C LYS A 200 28.84 18.59 22.58
N ASN A 201 29.27 18.74 21.32
CA ASN A 201 30.46 19.55 20.99
C ASN A 201 30.20 21.07 20.87
N GLY A 202 28.93 21.50 20.76
CA GLY A 202 28.56 22.91 20.67
C GLY A 202 28.45 23.67 22.01
N GLY A 203 28.54 22.98 23.14
CA GLY A 203 28.33 23.56 24.48
C GLY A 203 29.55 24.23 25.13
N HIS A 204 30.74 24.14 24.54
CA HIS A 204 32.01 24.50 25.21
C HIS A 204 32.81 25.64 24.58
N LYS A 205 32.18 26.56 23.83
CA LYS A 205 32.89 27.77 23.33
C LYS A 205 32.03 29.04 23.41
N LYS A 206 31.68 29.50 24.60
CA LYS A 206 31.42 30.93 24.88
C LYS A 206 31.65 31.27 26.36
N LYS A 207 32.91 31.46 26.76
CA LYS A 207 33.28 32.39 27.85
C LYS A 207 34.79 32.62 27.85
N LYS A 208 35.18 33.90 27.98
CA LYS A 208 36.53 34.50 27.96
C LYS A 208 37.13 34.62 26.53
N GLU A 209 37.51 35.78 26.02
CA GLU A 209 38.00 37.02 26.64
C GLU A 209 37.54 38.25 25.85
N GLY A 210 37.03 39.25 26.58
CA GLY A 210 37.19 40.63 26.17
C GLY A 210 38.51 41.14 26.73
N ARG A 211 39.41 41.60 25.86
CA ARG A 211 40.37 42.66 26.16
C ARG A 211 40.65 43.43 24.86
N ARG A 212 40.11 44.63 24.82
CA ARG A 212 40.39 45.71 23.87
C ARG A 212 41.87 46.09 23.99
N PRO A 213 42.68 46.12 22.92
CA PRO A 213 43.93 46.86 22.93
C PRO A 213 43.59 48.35 22.83
N GLN A 214 43.98 49.12 23.85
CA GLN A 214 44.25 50.54 23.67
C GLN A 214 45.64 50.62 23.01
N ILE A 215 45.73 51.30 21.88
CA ILE A 215 47.03 51.73 21.33
C ILE A 215 47.07 53.23 21.54
N GLU A 216 48.01 53.62 22.40
CA GLU A 216 48.40 54.98 22.71
C GLU A 216 48.96 55.69 21.47
N ALA A 217 48.69 56.98 21.38
CA ALA A 217 49.36 57.89 20.47
C ALA A 217 50.84 57.98 20.82
N ALA A 218 51.71 57.96 19.81
CA ALA A 218 53.08 58.43 19.92
C ALA A 218 53.29 59.53 18.89
N GLU A 219 53.58 60.72 19.41
CA GLU A 219 54.12 61.88 18.73
C GLU A 219 55.54 61.57 18.22
N GLU A 220 55.83 61.92 16.97
CA GLU A 220 57.02 62.68 16.53
C GLU A 220 56.83 63.15 15.07
#